data_AF-A0AAD6HI19-F1
#
_entry.id   AF-A0AAD6HI19-F1
#
_cell.length_a   1.000
_cell.length_b   1.000
_cell.length_c   1.000
_cell.angle_alpha   90.00
_cell.angle_beta   90.00
_cell.angle_gamma   90.00
#
_symmetry.space_group_name_H-M   'P 1'
#
loop_
_entity.id
_entity.type
_entity.pdbx_description
1 polymer ?
#
loop_
_entity_poly.entity_id
_entity_poly.type
_entity_poly.pdbx_seq_one_letter_code
_entity_poly.pdbx_strand_id
1 'polypeptide(L)'
;MSQNEVPDANRRPKKLIFAPGDIATTPNLDASNPLSESKTPEQPSVLSNLHPVEALRSDTSTPNSTTENEIISNPARAHQFGTNPPLTVSQIHGTNPLHQFHNWFKDPRLEPSSAPETCTLATAELPSGRVSARTVYLKELDERGWVVYSNWGSREGKGAQVFGRDEKDVVTLGSMPEPAEAATSHLGNRWGALTFSWASVERQVRVEGIFEPLSREESELYWRTRERGSQIGGWASWQSKVLWSAEPGQLEEHQRRKSVARVQEAVAGSDALVDIERTDIEDGRALLEQRVKEMEEKFAGVKEIPLPPFWGGVRLVPEITMASTPTPKSSTSPWILLAVASGAFAALNGLFAKLTTDQHTTSFAQSLAHLFGLDSSPFLELLVRGACLGLNVVCNIIMWALFTRALTAGPSTTKVSITNTAANFLATALFGMVVFREAVGGLWWLGAAMMGAGCILVGMREGA
;
A
#
# COMPACT_ATOMS: atom_id res chain seq x y z
N MET A 1 -37.63 24.89 22.66
CA MET A 1 -37.01 25.65 21.55
C MET A 1 -35.52 25.41 21.65
N SER A 2 -35.04 24.42 20.90
CA SER A 2 -33.67 23.90 20.95
C SER A 2 -32.71 24.96 20.41
N GLN A 3 -31.74 25.39 21.23
CA GLN A 3 -30.68 26.29 20.78
C GLN A 3 -29.69 25.50 19.91
N ASN A 4 -29.52 25.96 18.67
CA ASN A 4 -28.50 25.48 17.76
C ASN A 4 -27.13 25.94 18.26
N GLU A 5 -26.29 25.02 18.72
CA GLU A 5 -24.86 25.26 18.89
C GLU A 5 -24.19 25.36 17.52
N VAL A 6 -23.54 26.49 17.29
CA VAL A 6 -22.64 26.72 16.15
C VAL A 6 -21.35 25.93 16.39
N PRO A 7 -20.85 25.13 15.43
CA PRO A 7 -19.60 24.40 15.61
C PRO A 7 -18.41 25.37 15.70
N ASP A 8 -17.73 25.36 16.84
CA ASP A 8 -16.50 26.11 17.09
C ASP A 8 -15.34 25.56 16.24
N ALA A 9 -14.96 26.32 15.20
CA ALA A 9 -13.92 25.97 14.25
C ALA A 9 -12.48 25.95 14.84
N ASN A 10 -12.32 26.28 16.13
CA ASN A 10 -11.02 26.32 16.82
C ASN A 10 -10.78 25.17 17.81
N ARG A 11 -11.69 24.18 17.89
CA ARG A 11 -11.45 23.01 18.75
C ARG A 11 -10.44 22.08 18.10
N ARG A 12 -9.21 22.11 18.62
CA ARG A 12 -8.11 21.23 18.16
C ARG A 12 -8.55 19.75 18.17
N PRO A 13 -8.22 18.98 17.12
CA PRO A 13 -8.56 17.56 17.05
C PRO A 13 -7.93 16.80 18.22
N LYS A 14 -8.64 15.82 18.78
CA LYS A 14 -8.18 15.05 19.94
C LYS A 14 -7.04 14.12 19.49
N LYS A 15 -5.78 14.53 19.71
CA LYS A 15 -4.61 13.69 19.46
C LYS A 15 -4.49 12.61 20.54
N LEU A 16 -4.34 11.36 20.13
CA LEU A 16 -3.90 10.28 21.02
C LEU A 16 -2.38 10.22 20.95
N ILE A 17 -1.74 10.78 21.97
CA ILE A 17 -0.28 10.69 22.14
C ILE A 17 -0.01 9.38 22.89
N PHE A 18 0.90 8.57 22.37
CA PHE A 18 1.37 7.36 23.04
C PHE A 18 2.74 7.65 23.65
N ALA A 19 2.77 7.93 24.95
CA ALA A 19 3.99 8.00 25.74
C ALA A 19 4.39 6.58 26.22
N PRO A 20 5.69 6.32 26.44
CA PRO A 20 6.12 5.11 27.15
C PRO A 20 5.45 5.09 28.54
N GLY A 21 4.55 4.12 28.78
CA GLY A 21 3.84 3.96 30.06
C GLY A 21 2.34 4.30 30.06
N ASP A 22 1.72 4.64 28.92
CA ASP A 22 0.28 4.99 28.86
C ASP A 22 -0.70 3.80 29.01
N ILE A 23 -0.20 2.60 29.31
CA ILE A 23 -1.01 1.44 29.69
C ILE A 23 -0.79 1.23 31.18
N ALA A 24 -1.86 1.45 31.97
CA ALA A 24 -1.81 1.34 33.42
C ALA A 24 -1.24 -0.02 33.85
N THR A 25 -0.18 0.01 34.65
CA THR A 25 0.33 -1.17 35.35
C THR A 25 -0.72 -1.64 36.35
N THR A 26 -1.09 -2.92 36.27
CA THR A 26 -1.90 -3.55 37.31
C THR A 26 -1.13 -3.50 38.64
N PRO A 27 -1.79 -3.21 39.78
CA PRO A 27 -1.09 -3.19 41.07
C PRO A 27 -0.64 -4.61 41.42
N ASN A 28 0.66 -4.77 41.66
CA ASN A 28 1.23 -5.96 42.27
C ASN A 28 0.58 -6.18 43.65
N LEU A 29 -0.10 -7.30 43.84
CA LEU A 29 -0.45 -7.79 45.16
C LEU A 29 0.73 -8.63 45.66
N ASP A 30 1.33 -8.12 46.73
CA ASP A 30 2.53 -8.63 47.38
C ASP A 30 2.45 -10.12 47.79
N ALA A 31 3.63 -10.72 47.75
CA ALA A 31 3.96 -12.00 48.33
C ALA A 31 3.71 -12.05 49.85
N SER A 32 3.06 -13.12 50.32
CA SER A 32 3.42 -13.75 51.60
C SER A 32 2.86 -15.17 51.75
N ASN A 33 3.79 -16.08 52.08
CA ASN A 33 3.67 -17.34 52.84
C ASN A 33 3.46 -18.71 52.15
N PRO A 34 4.02 -19.80 52.76
CA PRO A 34 4.77 -20.83 52.02
C PRO A 34 4.23 -22.27 52.17
N LEU A 35 4.71 -23.13 51.26
CA LEU A 35 4.91 -24.60 51.32
C LEU A 35 3.98 -25.46 52.21
N SER A 36 3.19 -26.34 51.57
CA SER A 36 2.90 -27.68 52.08
C SER A 36 2.68 -28.68 50.94
N GLU A 37 3.47 -29.75 50.94
CA GLU A 37 3.42 -30.88 50.00
C GLU A 37 2.30 -31.91 50.30
N SER A 38 1.92 -32.61 49.22
CA SER A 38 1.35 -33.96 49.13
C SER A 38 -0.17 -34.14 49.26
N LYS A 39 -0.85 -34.46 48.14
CA LYS A 39 -1.17 -35.83 47.69
C LYS A 39 -2.14 -35.79 46.50
N THR A 40 -1.74 -36.39 45.38
CA THR A 40 -2.66 -36.93 44.34
C THR A 40 -3.44 -38.10 44.96
N PRO A 41 -4.73 -38.31 44.61
CA PRO A 41 -5.02 -39.01 43.36
C PRO A 41 -6.31 -38.57 42.60
N GLU A 42 -6.32 -38.96 41.33
CA GLU A 42 -7.46 -39.29 40.45
C GLU A 42 -8.24 -38.19 39.72
N GLN A 43 -8.08 -38.20 38.38
CA GLN A 43 -9.03 -37.68 37.38
C GLN A 43 -10.36 -38.47 37.44
N PRO A 44 -11.49 -37.83 37.10
CA PRO A 44 -11.96 -37.93 35.71
C PRO A 44 -12.45 -36.62 35.08
N SER A 45 -12.64 -36.73 33.77
CA SER A 45 -12.88 -35.76 32.71
C SER A 45 -14.05 -34.76 32.85
N VAL A 46 -13.73 -33.49 32.55
CA VAL A 46 -14.32 -32.57 31.54
C VAL A 46 -15.83 -32.19 31.60
N LEU A 47 -16.04 -30.86 31.44
CA LEU A 47 -17.21 -30.12 30.93
C LEU A 47 -18.36 -29.81 31.90
N SER A 48 -18.35 -28.59 32.45
CA SER A 48 -19.51 -27.66 32.46
C SER A 48 -19.22 -26.45 33.34
N ASN A 49 -19.31 -25.23 32.79
CA ASN A 49 -20.03 -24.08 33.37
C ASN A 49 -19.64 -22.77 32.66
N LEU A 50 -20.21 -22.56 31.47
CA LEU A 50 -20.39 -21.24 30.89
C LEU A 50 -21.89 -21.05 30.66
N HIS A 51 -22.53 -20.22 31.48
CA HIS A 51 -23.66 -19.31 31.18
C HIS A 51 -24.08 -18.64 32.51
N PRO A 52 -24.60 -17.38 32.52
CA PRO A 52 -25.65 -16.93 31.60
C PRO A 52 -25.58 -15.45 31.15
N VAL A 53 -25.51 -15.18 29.83
CA VAL A 53 -26.02 -13.91 29.24
C VAL A 53 -27.01 -14.16 28.08
N GLU A 54 -27.41 -15.42 27.80
CA GLU A 54 -28.31 -15.75 26.68
C GLU A 54 -29.81 -15.57 26.97
N ALA A 55 -30.20 -15.20 28.19
CA ALA A 55 -31.60 -15.26 28.61
C ALA A 55 -32.36 -13.93 28.43
N LEU A 56 -32.25 -13.25 27.28
CA LEU A 56 -33.07 -12.06 26.97
C LEU A 56 -33.24 -11.79 25.46
N ARG A 57 -33.57 -12.82 24.66
CA ARG A 57 -34.13 -12.59 23.31
C ARG A 57 -35.41 -13.39 23.13
N SER A 58 -36.49 -12.65 22.95
CA SER A 58 -37.85 -13.12 22.73
C SER A 58 -38.01 -13.82 21.39
N ASP A 59 -38.64 -14.98 21.41
CA ASP A 59 -39.01 -15.82 20.27
C ASP A 59 -40.07 -15.17 19.36
N THR A 60 -39.65 -14.27 18.47
CA THR A 60 -40.45 -13.86 17.31
C THR A 60 -39.59 -13.75 16.06
N SER A 61 -39.44 -14.90 15.39
CA SER A 61 -39.49 -15.10 13.93
C SER A 61 -38.95 -14.01 12.99
N THR A 62 -37.77 -14.23 12.43
CA THR A 62 -37.56 -14.38 10.96
C THR A 62 -36.16 -14.97 10.69
N PRO A 63 -36.02 -15.97 9.78
CA PRO A 63 -34.74 -16.63 9.51
C PRO A 63 -33.97 -15.97 8.35
N ASN A 64 -32.63 -16.05 8.44
CA ASN A 64 -31.62 -15.88 7.39
C ASN A 64 -31.16 -14.45 7.05
N SER A 65 -30.24 -13.92 7.86
CA SER A 65 -29.16 -13.06 7.38
C SER A 65 -27.89 -13.90 7.27
N THR A 66 -27.63 -14.45 6.08
CA THR A 66 -26.40 -15.18 5.75
C THR A 66 -25.14 -14.33 5.91
N THR A 67 -25.30 -13.01 6.04
CA THR A 67 -24.24 -12.00 6.15
C THR A 67 -23.70 -11.81 7.57
N GLU A 68 -24.41 -12.23 8.63
CA GLU A 68 -23.94 -12.03 10.02
C GLU A 68 -22.83 -13.02 10.43
N ASN A 69 -22.71 -14.15 9.73
CA ASN A 69 -21.77 -15.23 10.05
C ASN A 69 -20.71 -15.45 8.95
N GLU A 70 -20.51 -14.49 8.05
CA GLU A 70 -19.45 -14.62 7.05
C GLU A 70 -18.08 -14.42 7.72
N ILE A 71 -17.48 -15.54 8.10
CA ILE A 71 -16.16 -15.58 8.76
C ILE A 71 -15.13 -15.15 7.73
N ILE A 72 -14.41 -14.05 7.98
CA ILE A 72 -13.37 -13.52 7.08
C ILE A 72 -12.14 -14.45 7.05
N SER A 73 -12.04 -15.40 7.99
CA SER A 73 -11.00 -16.43 8.05
C SER A 73 -11.58 -17.85 7.99
N ASN A 74 -11.18 -18.60 6.97
CA ASN A 74 -11.51 -20.01 6.70
C ASN A 74 -11.54 -20.91 7.98
N PRO A 75 -12.54 -21.81 8.15
CA PRO A 75 -12.65 -22.71 9.32
C PRO A 75 -11.53 -23.76 9.46
N ALA A 76 -10.68 -23.96 8.44
CA ALA A 76 -9.49 -24.79 8.56
C ALA A 76 -8.33 -24.02 9.22
N ARG A 77 -8.46 -23.69 10.52
CA ARG A 77 -7.34 -23.12 11.28
C ARG A 77 -6.26 -24.16 11.47
N ALA A 78 -5.01 -23.79 11.18
CA ALA A 78 -3.87 -24.57 11.66
C ALA A 78 -3.92 -24.58 13.20
N HIS A 79 -3.69 -25.76 13.80
CA HIS A 79 -3.73 -25.97 15.26
C HIS A 79 -2.84 -25.00 16.07
N GLN A 80 -1.86 -24.38 15.40
CA GLN A 80 -0.92 -23.41 15.96
C GLN A 80 -1.56 -22.05 16.26
N PHE A 81 -2.71 -21.73 15.64
CA PHE A 81 -3.45 -20.51 15.91
C PHE A 81 -4.69 -20.89 16.68
N GLY A 82 -4.72 -20.58 17.98
CA GLY A 82 -5.87 -20.85 18.86
C GLY A 82 -6.26 -19.66 19.75
N THR A 83 -5.40 -18.65 19.85
CA THR A 83 -5.48 -17.60 20.87
C THR A 83 -6.41 -16.48 20.47
N ASN A 84 -6.52 -16.18 19.17
CA ASN A 84 -7.41 -15.15 18.66
C ASN A 84 -8.63 -15.79 17.98
N PRO A 85 -9.88 -15.43 18.35
CA PRO A 85 -11.04 -15.86 17.61
C PRO A 85 -11.04 -15.28 16.18
N PRO A 86 -11.72 -15.92 15.22
CA PRO A 86 -11.91 -15.39 13.88
C PRO A 86 -12.46 -13.96 13.90
N LEU A 87 -11.90 -13.08 13.07
CA LEU A 87 -12.46 -11.75 12.86
C LEU A 87 -13.74 -11.89 12.01
N THR A 88 -14.86 -11.43 12.55
CA THR A 88 -16.16 -11.44 11.86
C THR A 88 -16.49 -10.04 11.36
N VAL A 89 -17.32 -9.95 10.32
CA VAL A 89 -17.76 -8.66 9.73
C VAL A 89 -18.41 -7.76 10.78
N SER A 90 -19.17 -8.34 11.73
CA SER A 90 -19.81 -7.61 12.82
C SER A 90 -18.82 -6.96 13.82
N GLN A 91 -17.58 -7.46 13.87
CA GLN A 91 -16.50 -6.90 14.70
C GLN A 91 -15.71 -5.80 13.98
N ILE A 92 -15.98 -5.55 12.70
CA ILE A 92 -15.35 -4.48 11.93
C ILE A 92 -16.09 -3.16 12.19
N HIS A 93 -15.34 -2.12 12.53
CA HIS A 93 -15.85 -0.76 12.67
C HIS A 93 -16.28 -0.22 11.31
N GLY A 94 -17.59 -0.11 11.08
CA GLY A 94 -18.20 0.10 9.76
C GLY A 94 -17.92 1.43 9.04
N THR A 95 -17.19 2.37 9.64
CA THR A 95 -16.98 3.71 9.05
C THR A 95 -15.57 4.26 9.14
N ASN A 96 -14.71 3.73 10.01
CA ASN A 96 -13.40 4.35 10.25
C ASN A 96 -12.34 3.33 10.69
N PRO A 97 -11.33 3.05 9.85
CA PRO A 97 -10.26 2.10 10.17
C PRO A 97 -9.35 2.56 11.32
N LEU A 98 -9.26 3.87 11.60
CA LEU A 98 -8.46 4.39 12.73
C LEU A 98 -9.06 3.95 14.06
N HIS A 99 -10.40 3.95 14.17
CA HIS A 99 -11.08 3.44 15.36
C HIS A 99 -10.89 1.92 15.52
N GLN A 100 -10.93 1.17 14.40
CA GLN A 100 -10.64 -0.27 14.44
C GLN A 100 -9.22 -0.53 14.94
N PHE A 101 -8.24 0.19 14.40
CA PHE A 101 -6.85 0.09 14.83
C PHE A 101 -6.70 0.43 16.31
N HIS A 102 -7.28 1.54 16.76
CA HIS A 102 -7.24 1.98 18.16
C HIS A 102 -7.83 0.93 19.11
N ASN A 103 -8.95 0.31 18.75
CA ASN A 103 -9.56 -0.75 19.54
C ASN A 103 -8.65 -1.98 19.65
N TRP A 104 -7.99 -2.36 18.55
CA TRP A 104 -7.03 -3.46 18.60
C TRP A 104 -5.72 -3.10 19.32
N PHE A 105 -5.28 -1.85 19.23
CA PHE A 105 -4.08 -1.36 19.90
C PHE A 105 -4.26 -1.31 21.43
N LYS A 106 -5.50 -1.11 21.89
CA LYS A 106 -5.90 -1.14 23.30
C LYS A 106 -6.33 -2.53 23.80
N ASP A 107 -6.14 -3.57 23.00
CA ASP A 107 -6.46 -4.94 23.41
C ASP A 107 -5.64 -5.28 24.67
N PRO A 108 -6.27 -5.62 25.81
CA PRO A 108 -5.57 -5.82 27.07
C PRO A 108 -4.60 -7.01 27.05
N ARG A 109 -4.68 -7.87 26.04
CA ARG A 109 -3.73 -8.97 25.81
C ARG A 109 -2.41 -8.50 25.18
N LEU A 110 -2.33 -7.24 24.74
CA LEU A 110 -1.10 -6.57 24.32
C LEU A 110 -0.42 -5.97 25.55
N GLU A 111 0.41 -6.78 26.21
CA GLU A 111 1.18 -6.31 27.36
C GLU A 111 2.13 -5.17 26.96
N PRO A 112 2.28 -4.11 27.78
CA PRO A 112 3.15 -2.97 27.44
C PRO A 112 4.61 -3.37 27.25
N SER A 113 5.05 -4.41 27.95
CA SER A 113 6.38 -5.00 27.82
C SER A 113 6.68 -5.56 26.43
N SER A 114 5.64 -5.82 25.62
CA SER A 114 5.78 -6.25 24.22
C SER A 114 6.04 -5.10 23.24
N ALA A 115 6.00 -3.84 23.71
CA ALA A 115 6.12 -2.63 22.90
C ALA A 115 5.19 -2.67 21.66
N PRO A 116 3.85 -2.73 21.86
CA PRO A 116 2.88 -2.92 20.78
C PRO A 116 2.91 -1.82 19.71
N GLU A 117 3.47 -0.64 20.01
CA GLU A 117 3.72 0.46 19.06
C GLU A 117 4.83 0.17 18.04
N THR A 118 5.60 -0.90 18.25
CA THR A 118 6.68 -1.32 17.36
C THR A 118 6.10 -1.78 16.02
N CYS A 119 6.56 -1.15 14.94
CA CYS A 119 6.12 -1.49 13.59
C CYS A 119 7.28 -1.47 12.59
N THR A 120 7.10 -2.22 11.51
CA THR A 120 8.03 -2.20 10.37
C THR A 120 7.58 -1.13 9.39
N LEU A 121 8.44 -0.14 9.16
CA LEU A 121 8.29 0.90 8.16
C LEU A 121 8.94 0.48 6.84
N ALA A 122 8.13 0.29 5.81
CA ALA A 122 8.60 0.03 4.45
C ALA A 122 8.51 1.27 3.56
N THR A 123 9.57 1.53 2.82
CA THR A 123 9.70 2.63 1.84
C THR A 123 10.37 2.10 0.57
N ALA A 124 10.13 2.74 -0.57
CA ALA A 124 10.75 2.34 -1.84
C ALA A 124 11.39 3.54 -2.54
N GLU A 125 12.61 3.37 -3.04
CA GLU A 125 13.31 4.38 -3.84
C GLU A 125 12.78 4.39 -5.27
N LEU A 126 12.50 5.57 -5.83
CA LEU A 126 12.27 5.75 -7.26
C LEU A 126 13.50 6.42 -7.91
N PRO A 127 13.85 6.06 -9.17
CA PRO A 127 13.10 5.19 -10.09
C PRO A 127 13.41 3.68 -9.93
N SER A 128 14.37 3.30 -9.08
CA SER A 128 14.86 1.91 -9.00
C SER A 128 13.82 0.89 -8.52
N GLY A 129 12.78 1.35 -7.80
CA GLY A 129 11.81 0.49 -7.12
C GLY A 129 12.38 -0.26 -5.92
N ARG A 130 13.61 0.07 -5.49
CA ARG A 130 14.29 -0.67 -4.41
C ARG A 130 13.58 -0.44 -3.08
N VAL A 131 13.00 -1.51 -2.54
CA VAL A 131 12.34 -1.50 -1.26
C VAL A 131 13.36 -1.60 -0.12
N SER A 132 13.08 -0.91 0.97
CA SER A 132 13.82 -1.05 2.22
C SER A 132 12.83 -1.02 3.39
N ALA A 133 13.18 -1.73 4.46
CA ALA A 133 12.34 -1.85 5.65
C ALA A 133 13.19 -1.68 6.90
N ARG A 134 12.59 -1.13 7.97
CA ARG A 134 13.21 -0.97 9.28
C ARG A 134 12.16 -0.90 10.38
N THR A 135 12.55 -1.20 11.60
CA THR A 135 11.70 -1.05 12.78
C THR A 135 11.64 0.41 13.22
N VAL A 136 10.43 0.89 13.51
CA VAL A 136 10.13 2.20 14.10
C VAL A 136 9.05 2.05 15.18
N TYR A 137 8.81 3.11 15.92
CA TYR A 137 7.72 3.17 16.90
C TYR A 137 6.63 4.13 16.42
N LEU A 138 5.39 3.68 16.43
CA LEU A 138 4.23 4.55 16.36
C LEU A 138 4.23 5.46 17.59
N LYS A 139 3.95 6.75 17.40
CA LYS A 139 3.93 7.72 18.51
C LYS A 139 2.62 8.46 18.66
N GLU A 140 1.93 8.71 17.56
CA GLU A 140 0.60 9.32 17.61
C GLU A 140 -0.31 8.64 16.59
N LEU A 141 -1.59 8.57 16.96
CA LEU A 141 -2.69 8.32 16.04
C LEU A 141 -3.53 9.59 16.04
N ASP A 142 -3.60 10.26 14.89
CA ASP A 142 -4.48 11.41 14.73
C ASP A 142 -5.67 11.07 13.82
N GLU A 143 -6.54 12.05 13.59
CA GLU A 143 -7.76 11.87 12.81
C GLU A 143 -7.51 11.53 11.34
N ARG A 144 -6.27 11.69 10.87
CA ARG A 144 -5.87 11.50 9.47
C ARG A 144 -5.00 10.26 9.29
N GLY A 145 -4.24 9.83 10.29
CA GLY A 145 -3.36 8.67 10.15
C GLY A 145 -2.41 8.39 11.31
N TRP A 146 -1.37 7.61 10.99
CA TRP A 146 -0.38 7.09 11.93
C TRP A 146 0.90 7.91 11.86
N VAL A 147 1.37 8.42 13.00
CA VAL A 147 2.51 9.34 13.05
C VAL A 147 3.75 8.64 13.60
N VAL A 148 4.85 8.76 12.86
CA VAL A 148 6.17 8.26 13.22
C VAL A 148 7.18 9.42 13.19
N TYR A 149 7.94 9.57 14.26
CA TYR A 149 9.00 10.57 14.36
C TYR A 149 10.37 9.98 14.06
N SER A 150 11.16 10.67 13.25
CA SER A 150 12.50 10.24 12.88
C SER A 150 13.35 11.36 12.28
N ASN A 151 14.58 11.03 11.91
CA ASN A 151 15.35 11.84 10.99
C ASN A 151 14.84 11.57 9.55
N TRP A 152 14.06 12.51 9.04
CA TRP A 152 13.45 12.46 7.71
C TRP A 152 14.06 13.47 6.74
N GLY A 153 14.79 14.47 7.25
CA GLY A 153 15.59 15.41 6.45
C GLY A 153 16.92 14.82 5.95
N SER A 154 17.29 13.62 6.41
CA SER A 154 18.45 12.91 5.85
C SER A 154 18.27 12.67 4.35
N ARG A 155 19.25 13.11 3.56
CA ARG A 155 19.32 12.89 2.11
C ARG A 155 19.83 11.47 1.76
N GLU A 156 19.86 10.60 2.76
CA GLU A 156 20.18 9.18 2.65
C GLU A 156 19.06 8.33 3.25
N GLY A 157 19.04 7.04 2.90
CA GLY A 157 18.06 6.09 3.43
C GLY A 157 16.61 6.53 3.21
N LYS A 158 15.80 6.46 4.27
CA LYS A 158 14.35 6.66 4.17
C LYS A 158 13.92 8.09 3.85
N GLY A 159 14.66 9.11 4.31
CA GLY A 159 14.32 10.51 4.06
C GLY A 159 14.39 10.83 2.56
N ALA A 160 15.52 10.48 1.93
CA ALA A 160 15.69 10.57 0.49
C ALA A 160 14.70 9.73 -0.32
N GLN A 161 14.35 8.53 0.15
CA GLN A 161 13.37 7.70 -0.56
C GLN A 161 11.99 8.35 -0.58
N VAL A 162 11.56 8.95 0.53
CA VAL A 162 10.22 9.52 0.69
C VAL A 162 10.12 10.92 0.07
N PHE A 163 11.09 11.79 0.33
CA PHE A 163 11.03 13.21 -0.04
C PHE A 163 11.97 13.59 -1.19
N GLY A 164 12.82 12.66 -1.63
CA GLY A 164 13.74 12.86 -2.75
C GLY A 164 15.09 13.43 -2.32
N ARG A 165 15.98 13.55 -3.31
CA ARG A 165 17.28 14.25 -3.17
C ARG A 165 17.27 15.41 -4.15
N ASP A 166 17.48 16.64 -3.68
CA ASP A 166 17.78 17.76 -4.58
C ASP A 166 19.28 17.72 -4.96
N GLU A 167 19.63 17.88 -6.23
CA GLU A 167 21.01 17.76 -6.72
C GLU A 167 21.91 18.92 -6.27
N LYS A 168 21.32 20.04 -5.83
CA LYS A 168 22.04 21.30 -5.57
C LYS A 168 22.57 21.48 -4.14
N ASP A 169 22.14 20.68 -3.18
CA ASP A 169 22.62 20.78 -1.80
C ASP A 169 23.58 19.64 -1.47
N VAL A 170 24.86 19.98 -1.40
CA VAL A 170 25.95 19.08 -1.00
C VAL A 170 26.03 18.92 0.54
N VAL A 171 25.19 19.65 1.30
CA VAL A 171 25.19 19.61 2.77
C VAL A 171 24.43 18.37 3.25
N THR A 172 25.12 17.53 4.03
CA THR A 172 24.67 16.17 4.38
C THR A 172 23.46 16.11 5.34
N LEU A 173 23.07 17.23 5.94
CA LEU A 173 21.86 17.33 6.76
C LEU A 173 20.86 18.24 6.05
N GLY A 174 19.96 17.64 5.27
CA GLY A 174 18.81 18.35 4.71
C GLY A 174 17.82 18.73 5.80
N SER A 175 16.96 19.70 5.54
CA SER A 175 15.84 20.01 6.43
C SER A 175 14.70 19.03 6.25
N MET A 176 13.91 18.85 7.31
CA MET A 176 12.58 18.28 7.21
C MET A 176 11.76 19.15 6.24
N PRO A 177 11.13 18.59 5.19
CA PRO A 177 10.30 19.37 4.29
C PRO A 177 9.04 19.83 5.00
N GLU A 178 8.64 21.08 4.76
CA GLU A 178 7.36 21.59 5.26
C GLU A 178 6.18 21.00 4.46
N PRO A 179 4.97 20.89 5.05
CA PRO A 179 3.80 20.33 4.37
C PRO A 179 3.48 20.99 3.02
N ALA A 180 3.65 22.31 2.92
CA ALA A 180 3.41 23.06 1.69
C ALA A 180 4.42 22.74 0.59
N GLU A 181 5.71 22.57 0.96
CA GLU A 181 6.79 22.25 0.02
C GLU A 181 6.64 20.81 -0.48
N ALA A 182 6.40 19.87 0.45
CA ALA A 182 6.23 18.46 0.14
C ALA A 182 5.03 18.19 -0.78
N ALA A 183 3.96 19.00 -0.71
CA ALA A 183 2.81 18.86 -1.59
C ALA A 183 3.16 19.08 -3.07
N THR A 184 4.16 19.94 -3.35
CA THR A 184 4.56 20.34 -4.72
C THR A 184 5.75 19.56 -5.26
N SER A 185 6.54 18.94 -4.38
CA SER A 185 7.71 18.15 -4.79
C SER A 185 7.32 16.79 -5.37
N HIS A 186 7.96 16.41 -6.48
CA HIS A 186 7.86 15.09 -7.12
C HIS A 186 9.18 14.29 -7.03
N LEU A 187 10.14 14.77 -6.25
CA LEU A 187 11.51 14.22 -6.21
C LEU A 187 11.62 12.85 -5.51
N GLY A 188 10.64 12.49 -4.67
CA GLY A 188 10.63 11.26 -3.88
C GLY A 188 9.34 10.46 -4.01
N ASN A 189 9.36 9.26 -3.42
CA ASN A 189 8.22 8.36 -3.37
C ASN A 189 7.55 8.41 -1.99
N ARG A 190 6.46 9.18 -1.90
CA ARG A 190 5.71 9.31 -0.64
C ARG A 190 4.92 8.07 -0.24
N TRP A 191 4.86 7.04 -1.08
CA TRP A 191 4.18 5.79 -0.72
C TRP A 191 4.99 4.98 0.27
N GLY A 192 4.31 4.42 1.27
CA GLY A 192 4.90 3.44 2.15
C GLY A 192 3.88 2.67 2.96
N ALA A 193 4.42 1.83 3.84
CA ALA A 193 3.61 0.95 4.66
C ALA A 193 4.15 0.85 6.09
N LEU A 194 3.24 0.66 7.03
CA LEU A 194 3.51 0.26 8.42
C LEU A 194 2.89 -1.11 8.67
N THR A 195 3.69 -2.04 9.17
CA THR A 195 3.23 -3.38 9.58
C THR A 195 3.45 -3.59 11.07
N PHE A 196 2.36 -3.83 11.80
CA PHE A 196 2.35 -4.22 13.21
C PHE A 196 2.16 -5.74 13.29
N SER A 197 2.99 -6.41 14.07
CA SER A 197 2.90 -7.86 14.30
C SER A 197 2.77 -8.11 15.79
N TRP A 198 1.58 -8.51 16.21
CA TRP A 198 1.26 -8.80 17.61
C TRP A 198 1.08 -10.31 17.80
N ALA A 199 2.20 -10.99 18.03
CA ALA A 199 2.24 -12.44 18.15
C ALA A 199 1.36 -12.97 19.29
N SER A 200 1.30 -12.27 20.43
CA SER A 200 0.51 -12.69 21.61
C SER A 200 -0.99 -12.79 21.34
N VAL A 201 -1.50 -12.03 20.37
CA VAL A 201 -2.91 -12.03 19.96
C VAL A 201 -3.08 -12.52 18.52
N GLU A 202 -2.07 -13.18 17.94
CA GLU A 202 -2.10 -13.73 16.59
C GLU A 202 -2.64 -12.74 15.54
N ARG A 203 -2.25 -11.46 15.64
CA ARG A 203 -2.80 -10.36 14.83
C ARG A 203 -1.70 -9.61 14.10
N GLN A 204 -1.95 -9.30 12.84
CA GLN A 204 -1.14 -8.40 12.05
C GLN A 204 -2.01 -7.25 11.54
N VAL A 205 -1.51 -6.03 11.66
CA VAL A 205 -2.15 -4.85 11.05
C VAL A 205 -1.20 -4.27 10.01
N ARG A 206 -1.69 -4.09 8.80
CA ARG A 206 -0.98 -3.41 7.71
C ARG A 206 -1.70 -2.11 7.39
N VAL A 207 -0.92 -1.04 7.32
CA VAL A 207 -1.37 0.29 6.93
C VAL A 207 -0.55 0.70 5.72
N GLU A 208 -1.21 1.11 4.65
CA GLU A 208 -0.57 1.52 3.39
C GLU A 208 -1.14 2.86 2.96
N GLY A 209 -0.28 3.74 2.45
CA GLY A 209 -0.73 5.05 1.99
C GLY A 209 0.41 6.04 1.76
N ILE A 210 0.06 7.33 1.89
CA ILE A 210 0.94 8.44 1.54
C ILE A 210 1.51 9.08 2.81
N PHE A 211 2.83 9.26 2.83
CA PHE A 211 3.52 10.01 3.85
C PHE A 211 3.36 11.52 3.64
N GLU A 212 2.93 12.19 4.71
CA GLU A 212 2.87 13.64 4.80
C GLU A 212 3.75 14.11 5.96
N PRO A 213 4.66 15.08 5.75
CA PRO A 213 5.41 15.65 6.84
C PRO A 213 4.47 16.42 7.77
N LEU A 214 4.77 16.40 9.07
CA LEU A 214 4.15 17.29 10.04
C LEU A 214 4.82 18.67 9.95
N SER A 215 4.09 19.70 10.37
CA SER A 215 4.67 21.04 10.55
C SER A 215 5.80 21.01 11.59
N ARG A 216 6.71 21.98 11.50
CA ARG A 216 7.77 22.15 12.49
C ARG A 216 7.19 22.35 13.89
N GLU A 217 6.10 23.09 14.03
CA GLU A 217 5.44 23.35 15.31
C GLU A 217 4.91 22.06 15.94
N GLU A 218 4.26 21.20 15.15
CA GLU A 218 3.78 19.90 15.62
C GLU A 218 4.94 18.99 16.03
N SER A 219 6.01 18.97 15.24
CA SER A 219 7.21 18.18 15.55
C SER A 219 7.91 18.65 16.83
N GLU A 220 7.94 19.96 17.07
CA GLU A 220 8.54 20.56 18.26
C GLU A 220 7.77 20.19 19.53
N LEU A 221 6.43 20.02 19.46
CA LEU A 221 5.62 19.60 20.61
C LEU A 221 6.04 18.22 21.11
N TYR A 222 6.15 17.23 20.22
CA TYR A 222 6.61 15.89 20.60
C TYR A 222 8.12 15.89 20.92
N TRP A 223 8.95 16.69 20.23
CA TRP A 223 10.38 16.79 20.55
C TRP A 223 10.64 17.18 22.01
N ARG A 224 9.85 18.13 22.55
CA ARG A 224 9.97 18.58 23.94
C ARG A 224 9.61 17.50 24.97
N THR A 225 8.80 16.50 24.62
CA THR A 225 8.47 15.41 25.55
C THR A 225 9.58 14.36 25.65
N ARG A 226 10.52 14.35 24.69
CA ARG A 226 11.63 13.40 24.69
C ARG A 226 12.60 13.69 25.83
N GLU A 227 13.10 12.62 26.45
CA GLU A 227 14.16 12.73 27.44
C GLU A 227 15.39 13.44 26.86
N ARG A 228 16.11 14.17 27.73
CA ARG A 228 17.24 15.00 27.33
C ARG A 228 18.33 14.22 26.59
N GLY A 229 18.66 13.01 27.05
CA GLY A 229 19.63 12.13 26.36
C GLY A 229 19.16 11.75 24.95
N SER A 230 17.86 11.52 24.77
CA SER A 230 17.23 11.26 23.47
C SER A 230 17.30 12.48 22.53
N GLN A 231 17.17 13.69 23.08
CA GLN A 231 17.32 14.95 22.33
C GLN A 231 18.78 15.16 21.89
N ILE A 232 19.74 14.93 22.79
CA ILE A 232 21.18 14.98 22.49
C ILE A 232 21.53 13.96 21.39
N GLY A 233 21.09 12.70 21.54
CA GLY A 233 21.32 11.66 20.54
C GLY A 233 20.71 12.00 19.17
N GLY A 234 19.56 12.68 19.17
CA GLY A 234 18.94 13.19 17.94
C GLY A 234 19.78 14.26 17.23
N TRP A 235 20.52 15.09 17.97
CA TRP A 235 21.47 16.05 17.39
C TRP A 235 22.80 15.40 16.96
N ALA A 236 23.32 14.46 17.75
CA ALA A 236 24.61 13.82 17.51
C ALA A 236 24.57 12.82 16.32
N SER A 237 23.42 12.20 16.06
CA SER A 237 23.28 11.13 15.06
C SER A 237 22.90 11.66 13.68
N TRP A 238 23.86 11.60 12.75
CA TRP A 238 23.60 11.80 11.32
C TRP A 238 23.10 10.49 10.72
N GLN A 239 21.85 10.17 11.03
CA GLN A 239 21.26 8.87 10.75
C GLN A 239 21.44 8.44 9.28
N SER A 240 21.82 7.18 9.11
CA SER A 240 22.10 6.51 7.83
C SER A 240 23.45 6.85 7.17
N LYS A 241 24.18 7.85 7.68
CA LYS A 241 25.54 8.13 7.22
C LYS A 241 26.53 7.07 7.70
N VAL A 242 27.39 6.63 6.79
CA VAL A 242 28.50 5.73 7.10
C VAL A 242 29.44 6.40 8.11
N LEU A 243 29.80 5.69 9.17
CA LEU A 243 30.61 6.21 10.28
C LEU A 243 32.10 5.85 10.19
N TRP A 244 32.46 4.96 9.28
CA TRP A 244 33.83 4.50 9.05
C TRP A 244 34.00 4.20 7.56
N SER A 245 35.10 4.63 6.96
CA SER A 245 35.51 4.15 5.63
C SER A 245 36.61 3.12 5.85
N ALA A 246 36.36 1.86 5.48
CA ALA A 246 37.45 0.93 5.30
C ALA A 246 38.28 1.42 4.11
N GLU A 247 39.49 1.89 4.35
CA GLU A 247 40.50 1.91 3.28
C GLU A 247 40.68 0.45 2.80
N PRO A 248 40.69 0.16 1.48
CA PRO A 248 40.75 -1.21 0.97
C PRO A 248 41.89 -2.05 1.57
N GLY A 249 43.04 -1.43 1.86
CA GLY A 249 44.19 -2.11 2.49
C GLY A 249 43.95 -2.60 3.92
N GLN A 250 43.02 -1.97 4.66
CA GLN A 250 42.67 -2.38 6.03
C GLN A 250 41.70 -3.57 6.03
N LEU A 251 40.90 -3.74 4.97
CA LEU A 251 40.03 -4.91 4.81
C LEU A 251 40.82 -6.19 4.56
N GLU A 252 41.89 -6.14 3.75
CA GLU A 252 42.76 -7.29 3.50
C GLU A 252 43.51 -7.73 4.78
N GLU A 253 44.00 -6.77 5.56
CA GLU A 253 44.66 -7.01 6.86
C GLU A 253 43.68 -7.65 7.87
N HIS A 254 42.46 -7.11 8.03
CA HIS A 254 41.43 -7.65 8.93
C HIS A 254 40.91 -9.02 8.48
N GLN A 255 40.77 -9.26 7.17
CA GLN A 255 40.40 -10.58 6.62
C GLN A 255 41.53 -11.61 6.79
N ARG A 256 42.80 -11.20 6.61
CA ARG A 256 43.97 -12.05 6.90
C ARG A 256 44.04 -12.44 8.37
N ARG A 257 43.84 -11.49 9.30
CA ARG A 257 43.85 -11.78 10.75
C ARG A 257 42.74 -12.77 11.13
N LYS A 258 41.51 -12.61 10.61
CA LYS A 258 40.40 -13.55 10.88
C LYS A 258 40.63 -14.94 10.29
N SER A 259 41.24 -15.04 9.11
CA SER A 259 41.52 -16.34 8.47
C SER A 259 42.71 -17.07 9.11
N VAL A 260 43.74 -16.35 9.55
CA VAL A 260 44.90 -16.93 10.25
C VAL A 260 44.52 -17.35 11.68
N ALA A 261 43.75 -16.55 12.42
CA ALA A 261 43.28 -16.92 13.77
C ALA A 261 42.41 -18.20 13.76
N ARG A 262 41.52 -18.32 12.78
CA ARG A 262 40.67 -19.51 12.60
C ARG A 262 41.45 -20.77 12.23
N VAL A 263 42.60 -20.63 11.57
CA VAL A 263 43.51 -21.75 11.25
C VAL A 263 44.37 -22.12 12.45
N GLN A 264 44.79 -21.15 13.26
CA GLN A 264 45.60 -21.40 14.46
C GLN A 264 44.81 -22.07 15.58
N GLU A 265 43.54 -21.67 15.81
CA GLU A 265 42.64 -22.28 16.82
C GLU A 265 42.24 -23.72 16.47
N ALA A 266 42.16 -24.07 15.18
CA ALA A 266 41.85 -25.44 14.75
C ALA A 266 43.00 -26.43 14.99
N VAL A 267 44.23 -25.94 15.23
CA VAL A 267 45.43 -26.77 15.41
C VAL A 267 45.82 -26.93 16.89
N ALA A 268 45.39 -26.02 17.77
CA ALA A 268 45.67 -26.08 19.20
C ALA A 268 44.43 -26.54 19.97
N GLY A 269 44.26 -27.86 20.09
CA GLY A 269 43.22 -28.44 20.95
C GLY A 269 43.51 -28.16 22.42
N SER A 270 42.82 -27.19 23.00
CA SER A 270 42.60 -27.11 24.45
C SER A 270 41.45 -26.16 24.78
N ASP A 271 40.56 -26.68 25.61
CA ASP A 271 39.40 -26.08 26.25
C ASP A 271 39.79 -24.81 27.05
N ALA A 272 39.54 -23.64 26.48
CA ALA A 272 39.52 -22.36 27.20
C ALA A 272 38.69 -21.36 26.39
N LEU A 273 37.50 -21.03 26.89
CA LEU A 273 36.76 -19.81 26.54
C LEU A 273 37.59 -18.61 26.99
N VAL A 274 38.59 -18.23 26.20
CA VAL A 274 39.31 -16.98 26.36
C VAL A 274 38.41 -15.90 25.80
N ASP A 275 38.04 -14.96 26.68
CA ASP A 275 37.35 -13.72 26.35
C ASP A 275 37.92 -13.14 25.05
N ILE A 276 37.02 -12.88 24.09
CA ILE A 276 37.35 -12.14 22.87
C ILE A 276 37.90 -10.79 23.33
N GLU A 277 39.22 -10.63 23.30
CA GLU A 277 39.88 -9.38 23.62
C GLU A 277 39.26 -8.27 22.78
N ARG A 278 38.78 -7.26 23.50
CA ARG A 278 38.04 -6.06 23.06
C ARG A 278 38.87 -5.10 22.19
N THR A 279 39.89 -5.58 21.52
CA THR A 279 40.83 -4.79 20.71
C THR A 279 40.65 -5.22 19.26
N ASP A 280 40.35 -4.25 18.38
CA ASP A 280 40.23 -4.33 16.90
C ASP A 280 38.82 -4.06 16.33
N ILE A 281 37.96 -3.36 17.09
CA ILE A 281 36.77 -2.71 16.55
C ILE A 281 36.90 -1.19 16.75
N GLU A 282 37.69 -0.54 15.89
CA GLU A 282 37.42 0.87 15.54
C GLU A 282 36.22 0.91 14.58
N ASP A 283 35.08 0.36 15.02
CA ASP A 283 33.80 0.71 14.39
C ASP A 283 33.47 2.15 14.80
N GLY A 284 32.64 2.84 14.03
CA GLY A 284 32.34 4.26 14.23
C GLY A 284 31.72 4.66 15.59
N ARG A 285 31.70 3.79 16.60
CA ARG A 285 31.29 4.07 17.97
C ARG A 285 32.10 5.19 18.61
N ALA A 286 33.43 5.20 18.52
CA ALA A 286 34.24 6.27 19.12
C ALA A 286 33.86 7.64 18.56
N LEU A 287 33.62 7.71 17.25
CA LEU A 287 33.15 8.91 16.57
C LEU A 287 31.74 9.33 17.04
N LEU A 288 30.83 8.38 17.24
CA LEU A 288 29.50 8.67 17.79
C LEU A 288 29.57 9.16 19.24
N GLU A 289 30.37 8.52 20.09
CA GLU A 289 30.57 8.91 21.49
C GLU A 289 31.16 10.32 21.58
N GLN A 290 32.12 10.64 20.70
CA GLN A 290 32.66 11.99 20.57
C GLN A 290 31.55 13.00 20.19
N ARG A 291 30.74 12.72 19.17
CA ARG A 291 29.64 13.61 18.76
C ARG A 291 28.59 13.81 19.85
N VAL A 292 28.29 12.75 20.61
CA VAL A 292 27.37 12.86 21.76
C VAL A 292 27.96 13.81 22.79
N LYS A 293 29.22 13.63 23.16
CA LYS A 293 29.92 14.52 24.11
C LYS A 293 29.96 15.97 23.64
N GLU A 294 30.25 16.21 22.37
CA GLU A 294 30.22 17.55 21.76
C GLU A 294 28.82 18.19 21.88
N MET A 295 27.75 17.42 21.66
CA MET A 295 26.38 17.92 21.83
C MET A 295 25.99 18.11 23.31
N GLU A 296 26.47 17.27 24.22
CA GLU A 296 26.30 17.45 25.66
C GLU A 296 26.94 18.75 26.14
N GLU A 297 28.18 19.01 25.73
CA GLU A 297 28.91 20.25 26.03
C GLU A 297 28.20 21.46 25.42
N LYS A 298 27.83 21.38 24.13
CA LYS A 298 27.10 22.45 23.43
C LYS A 298 25.81 22.84 24.13
N PHE A 299 25.10 21.85 24.67
CA PHE A 299 23.79 22.07 25.31
C PHE A 299 23.85 22.08 26.84
N ALA A 300 25.01 22.02 27.50
CA ALA A 300 25.11 21.84 28.96
C ALA A 300 24.29 22.87 29.78
N GLY A 301 24.23 24.12 29.34
CA GLY A 301 23.45 25.20 29.97
C GLY A 301 22.07 25.46 29.34
N VAL A 302 21.69 24.70 28.32
CA VAL A 302 20.43 24.89 27.59
C VAL A 302 19.34 24.03 28.22
N LYS A 303 18.33 24.70 28.77
CA LYS A 303 17.18 24.06 29.43
C LYS A 303 16.29 23.31 28.43
N GLU A 304 15.98 23.94 27.30
CA GLU A 304 15.17 23.37 26.23
C GLU A 304 16.02 23.23 24.96
N ILE A 305 16.42 22.00 24.64
CA ILE A 305 17.20 21.73 23.42
C ILE A 305 16.27 21.90 22.22
N PRO A 306 16.61 22.77 21.24
CA PRO A 306 15.75 23.01 20.09
C PRO A 306 15.65 21.78 19.19
N LEU A 307 14.54 21.65 18.47
CA LEU A 307 14.37 20.63 17.43
C LEU A 307 15.45 20.76 16.32
N PRO A 308 16.20 19.70 16.00
CA PRO A 308 17.11 19.70 14.87
C PRO A 308 16.37 19.90 13.54
N PRO A 309 16.94 20.63 12.57
CA PRO A 309 16.25 20.96 11.31
C PRO A 309 15.89 19.74 10.45
N PHE A 310 16.58 18.61 10.63
CA PHE A 310 16.40 17.37 9.87
C PHE A 310 15.47 16.36 10.56
N TRP A 311 15.02 16.66 11.79
CA TRP A 311 14.20 15.76 12.59
C TRP A 311 12.76 16.24 12.59
N GLY A 312 11.81 15.31 12.48
CA GLY A 312 10.39 15.66 12.47
C GLY A 312 9.47 14.46 12.52
N GLY A 313 8.18 14.74 12.54
CA GLY A 313 7.12 13.76 12.40
C GLY A 313 6.71 13.58 10.94
N VAL A 314 6.37 12.36 10.57
CA VAL A 314 5.67 12.07 9.32
C VAL A 314 4.41 11.27 9.65
N ARG A 315 3.30 11.63 9.02
CA ARG A 315 2.02 10.94 9.08
C ARG A 315 1.85 10.04 7.87
N LEU A 316 1.53 8.77 8.09
CA LEU A 316 1.03 7.89 7.05
C LEU A 316 -0.49 8.04 6.98
N VAL A 317 -0.98 8.69 5.92
CA VAL A 317 -2.41 8.80 5.63
C VAL A 317 -2.81 7.56 4.81
N PRO A 318 -3.72 6.72 5.31
CA PRO A 318 -4.11 5.51 4.62
C PRO A 318 -4.74 5.87 3.27
N GLU A 319 -4.46 5.09 2.24
CA GLU A 319 -5.26 5.14 1.02
C GLU A 319 -6.60 4.46 1.32
N ILE A 320 -7.51 5.18 1.96
CA ILE A 320 -8.91 4.74 1.98
C ILE A 320 -9.42 5.07 0.59
N THR A 321 -9.64 4.07 -0.25
CA THR A 321 -10.47 4.20 -1.44
C THR A 321 -11.92 4.43 -1.00
N MET A 322 -12.20 5.49 -0.26
CA MET A 322 -13.56 5.97 -0.09
C MET A 322 -13.99 6.52 -1.44
N ALA A 323 -15.00 5.89 -2.03
CA ALA A 323 -15.81 6.49 -3.07
C ALA A 323 -16.54 7.71 -2.52
N SER A 324 -15.84 8.81 -2.24
CA SER A 324 -16.37 10.18 -2.07
C SER A 324 -15.27 11.14 -1.61
N THR A 325 -14.63 11.82 -2.57
CA THR A 325 -14.27 13.26 -2.60
C THR A 325 -13.53 13.50 -3.92
N PRO A 326 -13.82 14.57 -4.70
CA PRO A 326 -13.29 14.71 -6.05
C PRO A 326 -11.79 15.00 -5.98
N THR A 327 -10.99 14.04 -6.42
CA THR A 327 -9.58 14.26 -6.72
C THR A 327 -9.46 15.24 -7.90
N PRO A 328 -8.41 16.07 -7.97
CA PRO A 328 -8.12 16.81 -9.19
C PRO A 328 -7.97 15.79 -10.32
N LYS A 329 -8.75 15.95 -11.38
CA LYS A 329 -8.87 15.02 -12.52
C LYS A 329 -7.51 14.40 -12.85
N SER A 330 -7.23 13.20 -12.34
CA SER A 330 -6.17 12.36 -12.88
C SER A 330 -6.55 12.11 -14.33
N SER A 331 -5.61 12.26 -15.26
CA SER A 331 -5.90 12.05 -16.68
C SER A 331 -6.55 10.69 -16.81
N THR A 332 -7.83 10.67 -17.21
CA THR A 332 -8.60 9.44 -17.41
C THR A 332 -7.74 8.49 -18.23
N SER A 333 -7.34 7.36 -17.66
CA SER A 333 -6.61 6.34 -18.42
C SER A 333 -7.40 6.06 -19.70
N PRO A 334 -6.82 6.24 -20.90
CA PRO A 334 -7.55 6.17 -22.16
C PRO A 334 -7.94 4.73 -22.54
N TRP A 335 -7.88 3.78 -21.60
CA TRP A 335 -8.15 2.36 -21.84
C TRP A 335 -9.53 2.11 -22.43
N ILE A 336 -10.56 2.87 -22.02
CA ILE A 336 -11.92 2.77 -22.58
C ILE A 336 -11.90 3.15 -24.05
N LEU A 337 -11.26 4.28 -24.39
CA LEU A 337 -11.16 4.75 -25.78
C LEU A 337 -10.37 3.75 -26.64
N LEU A 338 -9.28 3.19 -26.11
CA LEU A 338 -8.47 2.18 -26.78
C LEU A 338 -9.25 0.87 -27.00
N ALA A 339 -10.02 0.42 -26.01
CA ALA A 339 -10.85 -0.78 -26.10
C ALA A 339 -12.01 -0.61 -27.10
N VAL A 340 -12.69 0.55 -27.08
CA VAL A 340 -13.75 0.88 -28.04
C VAL A 340 -13.19 0.98 -29.45
N ALA A 341 -12.05 1.66 -29.63
CA ALA A 341 -11.39 1.78 -30.92
C ALA A 341 -10.96 0.41 -31.46
N SER A 342 -10.37 -0.44 -30.62
CA SER A 342 -10.03 -1.82 -31.00
C SER A 342 -11.26 -2.59 -31.47
N GLY A 343 -12.38 -2.53 -30.74
CA GLY A 343 -13.62 -3.18 -31.13
C GLY A 343 -14.18 -2.66 -32.47
N ALA A 344 -14.11 -1.35 -32.71
CA ALA A 344 -14.51 -0.76 -33.99
C ALA A 344 -13.63 -1.24 -35.16
N PHE A 345 -12.31 -1.36 -34.96
CA PHE A 345 -11.41 -1.92 -35.97
C PHE A 345 -11.66 -3.43 -36.20
N ALA A 346 -12.13 -4.16 -35.19
CA ALA A 346 -12.59 -5.54 -35.36
C ALA A 346 -13.82 -5.65 -36.27
N ALA A 347 -14.78 -4.74 -36.10
CA ALA A 347 -15.94 -4.67 -36.96
C ALA A 347 -15.57 -4.26 -38.41
N LEU A 348 -14.65 -3.28 -38.57
CA LEU A 348 -14.14 -2.89 -39.89
C LEU A 348 -13.39 -4.03 -40.59
N ASN A 349 -12.63 -4.83 -39.84
CA ASN A 349 -11.99 -6.03 -40.38
C ASN A 349 -13.04 -7.00 -40.96
N GLY A 350 -14.13 -7.27 -40.23
CA GLY A 350 -15.24 -8.08 -40.73
C GLY A 350 -15.93 -7.49 -41.97
N LEU A 351 -16.13 -6.16 -41.99
CA LEU A 351 -16.69 -5.43 -43.12
C LEU A 351 -15.84 -5.57 -44.38
N PHE A 352 -14.53 -5.28 -44.30
CA PHE A 352 -13.63 -5.37 -45.45
C PHE A 352 -13.42 -6.81 -45.92
N ALA A 353 -13.47 -7.79 -45.01
CA ALA A 353 -13.48 -9.20 -45.39
C ALA A 353 -14.70 -9.53 -46.26
N LYS A 354 -15.90 -9.10 -45.85
CA LYS A 354 -17.13 -9.29 -46.62
C LYS A 354 -17.09 -8.56 -47.97
N LEU A 355 -16.60 -7.32 -48.00
CA LEU A 355 -16.39 -6.55 -49.24
C LEU A 355 -15.28 -7.10 -50.15
N THR A 356 -14.54 -8.12 -49.73
CA THR A 356 -13.54 -8.79 -50.59
C THR A 356 -14.17 -9.96 -51.37
N THR A 357 -15.22 -10.58 -50.82
CA THR A 357 -15.79 -11.85 -51.33
C THR A 357 -17.20 -11.73 -51.90
N ASP A 358 -17.91 -10.63 -51.64
CA ASP A 358 -19.33 -10.49 -51.96
C ASP A 358 -19.61 -9.83 -53.33
N GLN A 359 -20.79 -10.07 -53.90
CA GLN A 359 -21.27 -9.44 -55.15
C GLN A 359 -21.45 -7.92 -55.00
N HIS A 360 -21.61 -7.44 -53.77
CA HIS A 360 -21.71 -6.01 -53.45
C HIS A 360 -20.43 -5.20 -53.78
N THR A 361 -19.28 -5.87 -53.92
CA THR A 361 -18.02 -5.21 -54.33
C THR A 361 -18.10 -4.66 -55.74
N THR A 362 -18.80 -5.35 -56.64
CA THR A 362 -19.00 -4.90 -58.02
C THR A 362 -19.84 -3.62 -58.06
N SER A 363 -20.92 -3.53 -57.27
CA SER A 363 -21.75 -2.32 -57.15
C SER A 363 -21.00 -1.15 -56.50
N PHE A 364 -20.15 -1.45 -55.51
CA PHE A 364 -19.30 -0.45 -54.86
C PHE A 364 -18.20 0.08 -55.82
N ALA A 365 -17.54 -0.81 -56.55
CA ALA A 365 -16.55 -0.46 -57.56
C ALA A 365 -17.16 0.38 -58.70
N GLN A 366 -18.38 0.05 -59.15
CA GLN A 366 -19.13 0.85 -60.13
C GLN A 366 -19.50 2.24 -59.60
N SER A 367 -19.88 2.34 -58.33
CA SER A 367 -20.16 3.63 -57.68
C SER A 367 -18.90 4.51 -57.59
N LEU A 368 -17.75 3.88 -57.30
CA LEU A 368 -16.45 4.55 -57.27
C LEU A 368 -16.00 4.98 -58.67
N ALA A 369 -16.20 4.13 -59.67
CA ALA A 369 -15.92 4.43 -61.08
C ALA A 369 -16.71 5.67 -61.55
N HIS A 370 -18.00 5.74 -61.22
CA HIS A 370 -18.85 6.89 -61.52
C HIS A 370 -18.41 8.16 -60.77
N LEU A 371 -17.93 8.05 -59.54
CA LEU A 371 -17.45 9.19 -58.74
C LEU A 371 -16.15 9.81 -59.29
N PHE A 372 -15.26 8.98 -59.84
CA PHE A 372 -13.96 9.40 -60.38
C PHE A 372 -13.95 9.53 -61.91
N GLY A 373 -15.09 9.33 -62.59
CA GLY A 373 -15.21 9.42 -64.04
C GLY A 373 -14.41 8.35 -64.80
N LEU A 374 -14.20 7.18 -64.19
CA LEU A 374 -13.44 6.06 -64.75
C LEU A 374 -14.37 5.05 -65.40
N ASP A 375 -13.92 4.40 -66.47
CA ASP A 375 -14.65 3.29 -67.09
C ASP A 375 -14.65 2.07 -66.16
N SER A 376 -15.83 1.48 -65.96
CA SER A 376 -15.98 0.26 -65.18
C SER A 376 -15.30 -0.92 -65.90
N SER A 377 -14.13 -1.33 -65.41
CA SER A 377 -13.36 -2.45 -65.97
C SER A 377 -13.16 -3.58 -64.94
N PRO A 378 -12.99 -4.84 -65.38
CA PRO A 378 -12.65 -5.95 -64.48
C PRO A 378 -11.35 -5.71 -63.69
N PHE A 379 -10.45 -4.90 -64.27
CA PHE A 379 -9.21 -4.47 -63.62
C PHE A 379 -9.47 -3.54 -62.43
N LEU A 380 -10.41 -2.59 -62.57
CA LEU A 380 -10.80 -1.70 -61.46
C LEU A 380 -11.44 -2.49 -60.32
N GLU A 381 -12.27 -3.49 -60.62
CA GLU A 381 -12.85 -4.37 -59.60
C GLU A 381 -11.78 -5.18 -58.86
N LEU A 382 -10.79 -5.72 -59.57
CA LEU A 382 -9.65 -6.42 -58.96
C LEU A 382 -8.84 -5.50 -58.05
N LEU A 383 -8.63 -4.25 -58.47
CA LEU A 383 -7.92 -3.24 -57.68
C LEU A 383 -8.68 -2.87 -56.41
N VAL A 384 -10.00 -2.71 -56.48
CA VAL A 384 -10.86 -2.45 -55.31
C VAL A 384 -10.86 -3.63 -54.35
N ARG A 385 -10.92 -4.87 -54.85
CA ARG A 385 -10.80 -6.09 -54.00
C ARG A 385 -9.44 -6.19 -53.33
N GLY A 386 -8.36 -5.91 -54.06
CA GLY A 386 -7.00 -5.85 -53.52
C GLY A 386 -6.84 -4.79 -52.44
N ALA A 387 -7.44 -3.61 -52.62
CA ALA A 387 -7.46 -2.55 -51.61
C ALA A 387 -8.26 -2.95 -50.35
N CYS A 388 -9.42 -3.59 -50.51
CA CYS A 388 -10.22 -4.10 -49.39
C CYS A 388 -9.46 -5.17 -48.60
N LEU A 389 -8.76 -6.09 -49.29
CA LEU A 389 -7.90 -7.08 -48.65
C LEU A 389 -6.75 -6.44 -47.87
N GLY A 390 -6.10 -5.41 -48.44
CA GLY A 390 -5.07 -4.65 -47.74
C GLY A 390 -5.61 -3.96 -46.48
N LEU A 391 -6.78 -3.33 -46.57
CA LEU A 391 -7.45 -2.67 -45.44
C LEU A 391 -7.87 -3.68 -44.36
N ASN A 392 -8.28 -4.88 -44.74
CA ASN A 392 -8.58 -5.97 -43.80
C ASN A 392 -7.35 -6.31 -42.94
N VAL A 393 -6.18 -6.55 -43.56
CA VAL A 393 -4.93 -6.86 -42.85
C VAL A 393 -4.51 -5.70 -41.94
N VAL A 394 -4.58 -4.47 -42.42
CA VAL A 394 -4.24 -3.27 -41.63
C VAL A 394 -5.15 -3.12 -40.41
N CYS A 395 -6.47 -3.30 -40.58
CA CYS A 395 -7.42 -3.24 -39.47
C CYS A 395 -7.14 -4.31 -38.41
N ASN A 396 -6.74 -5.52 -38.82
CA ASN A 396 -6.38 -6.60 -37.90
C ASN A 396 -5.16 -6.25 -37.03
N ILE A 397 -4.11 -5.70 -37.64
CA ILE A 397 -2.90 -5.24 -36.94
C ILE A 397 -3.24 -4.12 -35.94
N ILE A 398 -4.01 -3.13 -36.37
CA ILE A 398 -4.40 -1.98 -35.52
C ILE A 398 -5.27 -2.47 -34.36
N MET A 399 -6.25 -3.34 -34.62
CA MET A 399 -7.10 -3.94 -33.59
C MET A 399 -6.27 -4.58 -32.48
N TRP A 400 -5.33 -5.46 -32.84
CA TRP A 400 -4.51 -6.20 -31.89
C TRP A 400 -3.58 -5.28 -31.08
N ALA A 401 -2.99 -4.27 -31.74
CA ALA A 401 -2.16 -3.27 -31.08
C ALA A 401 -2.96 -2.43 -30.07
N LEU A 402 -4.15 -1.97 -30.45
CA LEU A 402 -5.03 -1.19 -29.57
C LEU A 402 -5.57 -2.04 -28.41
N PHE A 403 -5.92 -3.31 -28.67
CA PHE A 403 -6.41 -4.23 -27.63
C PHE A 403 -5.33 -4.50 -26.58
N THR A 404 -4.10 -4.79 -27.04
CA THR A 404 -2.96 -5.03 -26.14
C THR A 404 -2.65 -3.78 -25.30
N ARG A 405 -2.70 -2.59 -25.90
CA ARG A 405 -2.54 -1.32 -25.15
C ARG A 405 -3.70 -1.03 -24.20
N ALA A 406 -4.92 -1.46 -24.52
CA ALA A 406 -6.06 -1.33 -23.64
C ALA A 406 -5.95 -2.28 -22.43
N LEU A 407 -5.43 -3.50 -22.62
CA LEU A 407 -5.18 -4.46 -21.55
C LEU A 407 -4.13 -3.98 -20.55
N THR A 408 -3.06 -3.32 -21.03
CA THR A 408 -2.01 -2.79 -20.15
C THR A 408 -2.41 -1.51 -19.43
N ALA A 409 -3.29 -0.70 -20.04
CA ALA A 409 -3.79 0.55 -19.43
C ALA A 409 -5.08 0.36 -18.60
N GLY A 410 -5.74 -0.78 -18.73
CA GLY A 410 -7.03 -1.07 -18.14
C GLY A 410 -6.93 -1.59 -16.70
N PRO A 411 -7.92 -1.30 -15.85
CA PRO A 411 -7.93 -1.74 -14.45
C PRO A 411 -8.22 -3.23 -14.27
N SER A 412 -8.77 -3.88 -15.30
CA SER A 412 -9.12 -5.31 -15.30
C SER A 412 -9.20 -5.82 -16.74
N THR A 413 -8.59 -6.98 -16.98
CA THR A 413 -8.67 -7.72 -18.25
C THR A 413 -10.11 -7.99 -18.65
N THR A 414 -10.98 -8.30 -17.67
CA THR A 414 -12.42 -8.54 -17.87
C THR A 414 -13.10 -7.29 -18.42
N LYS A 415 -12.90 -6.13 -17.78
CA LYS A 415 -13.52 -4.86 -18.18
C LYS A 415 -13.11 -4.43 -19.58
N VAL A 416 -11.83 -4.59 -19.93
CA VAL A 416 -11.31 -4.30 -21.27
C VAL A 416 -11.91 -5.23 -22.32
N SER A 417 -11.94 -6.54 -22.05
CA SER A 417 -12.45 -7.54 -23.00
C SER A 417 -13.94 -7.36 -23.27
N ILE A 418 -14.72 -7.07 -22.22
CA ILE A 418 -16.16 -6.80 -22.32
C ILE A 418 -16.42 -5.54 -23.16
N THR A 419 -15.73 -4.44 -22.84
CA THR A 419 -15.89 -3.16 -23.56
C THR A 419 -15.54 -3.30 -25.04
N ASN A 420 -14.44 -4.00 -25.35
CA ASN A 420 -14.02 -4.30 -26.71
C ASN A 420 -15.07 -5.14 -27.47
N THR A 421 -15.59 -6.19 -26.83
CA THR A 421 -16.59 -7.09 -27.44
C THR A 421 -17.90 -6.36 -27.73
N ALA A 422 -18.36 -5.54 -26.79
CA ALA A 422 -19.56 -4.74 -26.96
C ALA A 422 -19.40 -3.71 -28.10
N ALA A 423 -18.26 -3.02 -28.16
CA ALA A 423 -17.97 -2.07 -29.23
C ALA A 423 -17.91 -2.75 -30.60
N ASN A 424 -17.28 -3.92 -30.70
CA ASN A 424 -17.25 -4.72 -31.92
C ASN A 424 -18.66 -5.12 -32.39
N PHE A 425 -19.49 -5.63 -31.49
CA PHE A 425 -20.85 -6.05 -31.82
C PHE A 425 -21.72 -4.88 -32.33
N LEU A 426 -21.67 -3.74 -31.63
CA LEU A 426 -22.42 -2.54 -32.00
C LEU A 426 -21.93 -1.97 -33.34
N ALA A 427 -20.61 -1.84 -33.52
CA ALA A 427 -20.02 -1.33 -34.75
C ALA A 427 -20.32 -2.25 -35.95
N THR A 428 -20.26 -3.57 -35.75
CA THR A 428 -20.60 -4.56 -36.80
C THR A 428 -22.02 -4.37 -37.28
N ALA A 429 -22.98 -4.16 -36.37
CA ALA A 429 -24.37 -3.94 -36.73
C ALA A 429 -24.61 -2.59 -37.43
N LEU A 430 -23.94 -1.53 -36.95
CA LEU A 430 -24.00 -0.22 -37.61
C LEU A 430 -23.45 -0.30 -39.04
N PHE A 431 -22.31 -0.95 -39.24
CA PHE A 431 -21.75 -1.15 -40.59
C PHE A 431 -22.65 -2.04 -41.44
N GLY A 432 -23.25 -3.08 -40.87
CA GLY A 432 -24.27 -3.91 -41.53
C GLY A 432 -25.43 -3.08 -42.08
N MET A 433 -26.02 -2.24 -41.24
CA MET A 433 -27.12 -1.35 -41.60
C MET A 433 -26.73 -0.27 -42.62
N VAL A 434 -25.57 0.36 -42.44
CA VAL A 434 -25.17 1.50 -43.27
C VAL A 434 -24.64 1.05 -44.63
N VAL A 435 -23.78 0.03 -44.66
CA VAL A 435 -23.06 -0.39 -45.88
C VAL A 435 -23.88 -1.38 -46.70
N PHE A 436 -24.52 -2.36 -46.05
CA PHE A 436 -25.28 -3.42 -46.73
C PHE A 436 -26.80 -3.19 -46.70
N ARG A 437 -27.28 -2.13 -46.02
CA ARG A 437 -28.72 -1.86 -45.82
C ARG A 437 -29.47 -3.05 -45.23
N GLU A 438 -28.79 -3.83 -44.39
CA GLU A 438 -29.38 -4.98 -43.70
C GLU A 438 -30.42 -4.49 -42.69
N ALA A 439 -31.65 -5.00 -42.78
CA ALA A 439 -32.72 -4.66 -41.85
C ALA A 439 -32.55 -5.46 -40.55
N VAL A 440 -32.30 -4.75 -39.46
CA VAL A 440 -32.06 -5.36 -38.15
C VAL A 440 -33.40 -5.50 -37.40
N GLY A 441 -33.88 -6.73 -37.25
CA GLY A 441 -35.19 -7.02 -36.63
C GLY A 441 -35.25 -6.68 -35.13
N GLY A 442 -36.46 -6.51 -34.58
CA GLY A 442 -36.68 -6.16 -33.18
C GLY A 442 -36.05 -7.12 -32.16
N LEU A 443 -35.93 -8.41 -32.50
CA LEU A 443 -35.26 -9.42 -31.67
C LEU A 443 -33.76 -9.16 -31.49
N TRP A 444 -33.13 -8.49 -32.46
CA TRP A 444 -31.71 -8.16 -32.40
C TRP A 444 -31.44 -7.06 -31.36
N TRP A 445 -32.32 -6.05 -31.28
CA TRP A 445 -32.24 -5.00 -30.27
C TRP A 445 -32.42 -5.55 -28.85
N LEU A 446 -33.28 -6.56 -28.68
CA LEU A 446 -33.43 -7.28 -27.42
C LEU A 446 -32.12 -8.02 -27.05
N GLY A 447 -31.48 -8.69 -28.00
CA GLY A 447 -30.18 -9.34 -27.79
C GLY A 447 -29.06 -8.36 -27.43
N ALA A 448 -29.01 -7.19 -28.10
CA ALA A 448 -28.06 -6.12 -27.80
C ALA A 448 -28.28 -5.54 -26.39
N ALA A 449 -29.53 -5.35 -25.98
CA ALA A 449 -29.89 -4.91 -24.64
C ALA A 449 -29.50 -5.94 -23.57
N MET A 450 -29.72 -7.23 -23.82
CA MET A 450 -29.31 -8.31 -22.91
C MET A 450 -27.78 -8.42 -22.78
N MET A 451 -27.02 -8.26 -23.86
CA MET A 451 -25.56 -8.19 -23.78
C MET A 451 -25.10 -6.98 -22.98
N GLY A 452 -25.69 -5.80 -23.21
CA GLY A 452 -25.40 -4.59 -22.42
C GLY A 452 -25.67 -4.79 -20.93
N ALA A 453 -26.80 -5.41 -20.59
CA ALA A 453 -27.14 -5.76 -19.21
C ALA A 453 -26.16 -6.77 -18.60
N GLY A 454 -25.73 -7.80 -19.35
CA GLY A 454 -24.71 -8.75 -18.92
C GLY A 454 -23.35 -8.10 -18.65
N CYS A 455 -22.96 -7.13 -19.48
CA CYS A 455 -21.73 -6.35 -19.27
C CYS A 455 -21.78 -5.53 -17.97
N ILE A 456 -22.94 -4.92 -17.68
CA ILE A 456 -23.17 -4.15 -16.45
C ILE A 456 -23.16 -5.08 -15.22
N LEU A 457 -23.85 -6.23 -15.30
CA LEU A 457 -23.95 -7.18 -14.19
C LEU A 457 -22.58 -7.77 -13.80
N VAL A 458 -21.76 -8.13 -14.79
CA VAL A 458 -20.38 -8.61 -14.56
C VAL A 458 -19.51 -7.48 -14.01
N GLY A 459 -19.67 -6.25 -14.51
CA GLY A 459 -18.97 -5.08 -13.99
C GLY A 459 -19.31 -4.74 -12.53
N MET A 460 -20.55 -5.00 -12.10
CA MET A 460 -20.99 -4.80 -10.70
C MET A 460 -20.44 -5.87 -9.74
N ARG A 461 -20.24 -7.11 -10.21
CA ARG A 461 -19.72 -8.22 -9.38
C ARG A 461 -18.24 -8.07 -9.02
N GLU A 462 -17.46 -7.31 -9.79
CA GLU A 462 -16.06 -7.00 -9.48
C GLU A 462 -15.90 -5.74 -8.60
N GLY A 463 -17.00 -5.03 -8.29
CA GLY A 463 -17.00 -3.81 -7.47
C GLY A 463 -17.57 -3.97 -6.06
N ALA A 464 -18.05 -5.17 -5.72
CA ALA A 464 -18.41 -5.61 -4.38
C ALA A 464 -17.41 -6.67 -3.93
#